data_AF-A0A819D6J0-F1
#
_entry.id   AF-A0A819D6J0-F1
#
_cell.length_a   1.000
_cell.length_b   1.000
_cell.length_c   1.000
_cell.angle_alpha   90.00
_cell.angle_beta   90.00
_cell.angle_gamma   90.00
#
_symmetry.space_group_name_H-M   'P 1'
#
loop_
_entity.id
_entity.type
_entity.pdbx_description
1 polymer ?
#
loop_
_entity_poly.entity_id
_entity_poly.type
_entity_poly.pdbx_seq_one_letter_code
_entity_poly.pdbx_strand_id
1 'polypeptide(L)'
;MFRLSILFTPTEEILDYQQDYKRGLITPILCGEDGFVNALEKTLSYGLKKSTGNVPFFGGGRKRYVWDFSIKVCDEYDGRRSQWQRTKLEKTIICYINGVRSIEKGLSTFGKDGRFQGWCCLACKLHLLSDWFQLLSQCSDACLQQFYDPLNNCFRQEKLNQFIINILESVKDFDFAHLEPALLKGLTGV
;
A
#
# COMPACT_ATOMS: atom_id res chain seq x y z
N MET A 1 -11.68 15.88 57.31
CA MET A 1 -11.25 14.82 56.37
C MET A 1 -11.37 15.41 54.96
N PHE A 2 -10.33 16.13 54.50
CA PHE A 2 -10.32 16.77 53.19
C PHE A 2 -9.76 15.79 52.17
N ARG A 3 -10.59 15.37 51.21
CA ARG A 3 -10.21 14.52 50.09
C ARG A 3 -9.63 15.43 49.00
N LEU A 4 -8.30 15.43 48.83
CA LEU A 4 -7.64 16.10 47.74
C LEU A 4 -7.66 15.17 46.52
N SER A 5 -8.72 15.25 45.71
CA SER A 5 -8.78 14.61 44.40
C SER A 5 -8.41 15.64 43.35
N ILE A 6 -7.12 15.78 43.06
CA ILE A 6 -6.66 16.55 41.89
C ILE A 6 -6.96 15.69 40.66
N LEU A 7 -8.12 15.91 40.05
CA LEU A 7 -8.38 15.45 38.68
C LEU A 7 -7.48 16.28 37.77
N PHE A 8 -6.33 15.72 37.39
CA PHE A 8 -5.48 16.27 36.34
C PHE A 8 -6.21 16.02 35.01
N THR A 9 -7.12 16.91 34.64
CA THR A 9 -7.64 16.94 33.26
C THR A 9 -6.51 17.49 32.38
N PRO A 10 -6.03 16.73 31.38
CA PRO A 10 -5.04 17.25 30.44
C PRO A 10 -5.63 18.50 29.77
N THR A 11 -4.90 19.62 29.79
CA THR A 11 -5.27 20.81 29.03
C THR A 11 -5.21 20.49 27.53
N GLU A 12 -6.11 21.07 26.73
CA GLU A 12 -6.19 20.82 25.28
C GLU A 12 -4.86 21.03 24.55
N GLU A 13 -4.04 21.95 25.05
CA GLU A 13 -2.68 22.25 24.57
C GLU A 13 -1.71 21.05 24.66
N ILE A 14 -1.81 20.24 25.72
CA ILE A 14 -0.98 19.03 25.90
C ILE A 14 -1.43 17.92 24.95
N LEU A 15 -2.74 17.82 24.70
CA LEU A 15 -3.29 16.86 23.75
C LEU A 15 -2.88 17.20 22.31
N ASP A 16 -2.92 18.48 21.93
CA ASP A 16 -2.52 18.94 20.61
C ASP A 16 -1.02 18.75 20.35
N TYR A 17 -0.17 19.08 21.33
CA TYR A 17 1.28 18.83 21.24
C TYR A 17 1.63 17.33 21.11
N GLN A 18 0.94 16.47 21.85
CA GLN A 18 1.10 15.01 21.73
C GLN A 18 0.64 14.50 20.36
N GLN A 19 -0.39 15.10 19.79
CA GLN A 19 -0.89 14.74 18.46
C GLN A 19 0.07 15.23 17.37
N ASP A 20 0.61 16.44 17.47
CA ASP A 20 1.66 16.98 16.57
C ASP A 20 2.96 16.20 16.64
N TYR A 21 3.39 15.81 17.84
CA TYR A 21 4.56 14.96 18.02
C TYR A 21 4.37 13.58 17.34
N LYS A 22 3.20 12.95 17.52
CA LYS A 22 2.86 11.70 16.82
C LYS A 22 2.78 11.90 15.31
N ARG A 23 2.25 13.02 14.83
CA ARG A 23 2.20 13.38 13.39
C ARG A 23 3.60 13.44 12.78
N GLY A 24 4.56 14.08 13.46
CA GLY A 24 5.95 14.19 13.00
C GLY A 24 6.73 12.86 12.97
N LEU A 25 6.28 11.85 13.72
CA LEU A 25 6.91 10.53 13.78
C LEU A 25 6.37 9.54 12.73
N ILE A 26 5.12 9.69 12.27
CA ILE A 26 4.49 8.72 11.38
C ILE A 26 5.17 8.69 10.01
N THR A 27 5.46 9.85 9.40
CA THR A 27 6.08 9.90 8.08
C THR A 27 7.46 9.22 8.05
N PRO A 28 8.40 9.52 8.98
CA PRO A 28 9.67 8.81 9.04
C PRO A 28 9.53 7.30 9.29
N ILE A 29 8.59 6.85 10.12
CA ILE A 29 8.38 5.42 10.38
C ILE A 29 7.81 4.72 9.14
N LEU A 30 6.88 5.37 8.44
CA LEU A 30 6.21 4.80 7.28
C LEU A 30 7.12 4.80 6.04
N CYS A 31 7.74 5.94 5.76
CA CYS A 31 8.42 6.25 4.50
C CYS A 31 9.91 6.56 4.63
N GLY A 32 10.48 6.51 5.84
CA GLY A 32 11.91 6.73 6.04
C GLY A 32 12.77 5.62 5.45
N GLU A 33 14.09 5.78 5.58
CA GLU A 33 15.06 4.76 5.20
C GLU A 33 14.83 3.51 6.05
N ASP A 34 14.59 2.37 5.39
CA ASP A 34 14.13 1.11 6.00
C ASP A 34 12.80 1.21 6.79
N GLY A 35 11.97 2.21 6.47
CA GLY A 35 10.62 2.34 6.99
C GLY A 35 9.69 1.21 6.53
N PHE A 36 8.47 1.20 7.08
CA PHE A 36 7.48 0.17 6.82
C PHE A 36 7.21 -0.06 5.33
N VAL A 37 7.06 1.00 4.53
CA VAL A 37 6.82 0.89 3.08
C VAL A 37 7.98 0.18 2.39
N ASN A 38 9.21 0.49 2.76
CA ASN A 38 10.39 -0.15 2.20
C ASN A 38 10.47 -1.64 2.58
N ALA A 39 10.16 -1.99 3.83
CA ALA A 39 10.08 -3.37 4.28
C ALA A 39 8.99 -4.16 3.53
N LEU A 40 7.82 -3.55 3.33
CA LEU A 40 6.73 -4.14 2.56
C LEU A 40 7.13 -4.31 1.08
N GLU A 41 7.77 -3.32 0.47
CA GLU A 41 8.26 -3.40 -0.91
C GLU A 41 9.27 -4.53 -1.08
N LYS A 42 10.25 -4.65 -0.17
CA LYS A 42 11.22 -5.75 -0.17
C LYS A 42 10.53 -7.11 -0.04
N THR A 43 9.54 -7.20 0.83
CA THR A 43 8.74 -8.43 1.03
C THR A 43 7.95 -8.79 -0.22
N LEU A 44 7.28 -7.82 -0.85
CA LEU A 44 6.56 -8.02 -2.09
C LEU A 44 7.50 -8.25 -3.28
N SER A 45 8.73 -7.77 -3.25
CA SER A 45 9.70 -8.03 -4.31
C SER A 45 10.25 -9.46 -4.27
N TYR A 46 10.07 -10.16 -3.15
CA TYR A 46 10.44 -11.57 -3.04
C TYR A 46 9.66 -12.40 -4.05
N GLY A 47 10.39 -13.08 -4.93
CA GLY A 47 9.78 -13.90 -5.98
C GLY A 47 9.49 -13.21 -7.29
N LEU A 48 9.70 -11.90 -7.41
CA LEU A 48 9.56 -11.23 -8.69
C LEU A 48 10.52 -11.85 -9.72
N LYS A 49 9.97 -12.31 -10.83
CA LYS A 49 10.77 -12.80 -11.95
C LYS A 49 11.59 -11.65 -12.50
N LYS A 50 12.88 -11.89 -12.74
CA LYS A 50 13.70 -10.98 -13.54
C LYS A 50 13.15 -10.99 -14.97
N SER A 51 13.14 -9.87 -15.66
CA SER A 51 12.70 -9.84 -17.07
C SER A 51 13.70 -10.62 -17.92
N THR A 52 13.38 -11.89 -18.18
CA THR A 52 14.07 -12.74 -19.14
C THR A 52 13.56 -12.41 -20.53
N GLY A 53 13.91 -11.23 -21.02
CA GLY A 53 13.75 -10.88 -22.43
C GLY A 53 14.96 -11.39 -23.20
N ASN A 54 14.74 -12.32 -24.14
CA ASN A 54 15.72 -12.63 -25.19
C ASN A 54 15.93 -11.36 -26.04
N VAL A 55 16.95 -10.57 -25.71
CA VAL A 55 17.46 -9.52 -26.58
C VAL A 55 18.93 -9.83 -26.83
N PRO A 56 19.27 -10.52 -27.94
CA PRO A 56 20.65 -10.59 -28.36
C PRO A 56 21.04 -9.19 -28.84
N PHE A 57 22.10 -8.64 -28.24
CA PHE A 57 22.91 -7.51 -28.69
C PHE A 57 22.83 -6.15 -27.97
N PHE A 58 21.85 -5.88 -27.09
CA PHE A 58 21.92 -4.69 -26.20
C PHE A 58 21.41 -5.05 -24.80
N GLY A 59 22.35 -5.39 -23.91
CA GLY A 59 22.10 -5.99 -22.60
C GLY A 59 21.16 -5.20 -21.69
N GLY A 60 20.33 -5.95 -20.94
CA GLY A 60 19.60 -5.47 -19.77
C GLY A 60 18.14 -5.91 -19.77
N GLY A 61 17.83 -7.04 -19.12
CA GLY A 61 16.45 -7.35 -18.76
C GLY A 61 15.86 -6.20 -17.93
N ARG A 62 14.67 -5.69 -18.28
CA ARG A 62 14.01 -4.63 -17.52
C ARG A 62 13.74 -5.11 -16.08
N LYS A 63 14.15 -4.33 -15.06
CA LYS A 63 13.75 -4.60 -13.67
C LYS A 63 12.22 -4.62 -13.61
N ARG A 64 11.64 -5.66 -12.99
CA ARG A 64 10.21 -5.70 -12.69
C ARG A 64 9.97 -5.06 -11.33
N TYR A 65 8.87 -4.34 -11.22
CA TYR A 65 8.49 -3.62 -10.02
C TYR A 65 7.18 -4.15 -9.48
N VAL A 66 7.02 -4.10 -8.16
CA VAL A 66 5.73 -4.40 -7.50
C VAL A 66 4.62 -3.51 -8.06
N TRP A 67 4.94 -2.26 -8.38
CA TRP A 67 3.99 -1.33 -8.98
C TRP A 67 3.42 -1.81 -10.33
N ASP A 68 4.24 -2.43 -11.18
CA ASP A 68 3.76 -2.96 -12.47
C ASP A 68 2.76 -4.10 -12.27
N PHE A 69 2.97 -4.92 -11.24
CA PHE A 69 2.03 -5.96 -10.84
C PHE A 69 0.72 -5.35 -10.34
N SER A 70 0.77 -4.30 -9.51
CA SER A 70 -0.44 -3.60 -9.03
C SER A 70 -1.28 -3.04 -10.19
N ILE A 71 -0.65 -2.45 -11.21
CA ILE A 71 -1.34 -2.00 -12.44
C ILE A 71 -2.01 -3.20 -13.14
N LYS A 72 -1.29 -4.31 -13.31
CA LYS A 72 -1.86 -5.48 -13.99
C LYS A 72 -3.08 -6.04 -13.24
N VAL A 73 -3.03 -6.08 -11.91
CA VAL A 73 -4.15 -6.49 -11.07
C VAL A 73 -5.32 -5.51 -11.21
N CYS A 74 -5.04 -4.20 -11.30
CA CYS A 74 -6.06 -3.18 -11.58
C CYS A 74 -6.77 -3.45 -12.91
N ASP A 75 -6.03 -3.73 -13.98
CA ASP A 75 -6.61 -4.04 -15.30
C ASP A 75 -7.45 -5.33 -15.28
N GLU A 76 -6.99 -6.36 -14.57
CA GLU A 76 -7.74 -7.62 -14.41
C GLU A 76 -9.09 -7.38 -13.74
N TYR A 77 -9.11 -6.65 -12.62
CA TYR A 77 -10.35 -6.35 -11.91
C TYR A 77 -11.28 -5.44 -12.72
N ASP A 78 -10.73 -4.41 -13.38
CA ASP A 78 -11.54 -3.51 -14.19
C ASP A 78 -12.17 -4.22 -15.40
N GLY A 79 -11.48 -5.20 -15.98
CA GLY A 79 -12.03 -6.07 -17.03
C GLY A 79 -13.23 -6.92 -16.61
N ARG A 80 -13.42 -7.13 -15.29
CA ARG A 80 -14.57 -7.88 -14.72
C ARG A 80 -15.72 -6.97 -14.28
N ARG A 81 -15.63 -5.65 -14.50
CA ARG A 81 -16.59 -4.65 -14.02
C ARG A 81 -18.03 -4.91 -14.45
N SER A 82 -18.26 -5.53 -15.61
CA SER A 82 -19.60 -5.88 -16.11
C SER A 82 -20.34 -6.91 -15.25
N GLN A 83 -19.63 -7.64 -14.38
CA GLN A 83 -20.18 -8.70 -13.54
C GLN A 83 -20.54 -8.23 -12.13
N TRP A 84 -20.26 -6.96 -11.79
CA TRP A 84 -20.37 -6.46 -10.42
C TRP A 84 -21.82 -6.23 -9.96
N GLN A 85 -22.10 -6.60 -8.71
CA GLN A 85 -23.42 -6.52 -8.06
C GLN A 85 -23.50 -5.49 -6.92
N ARG A 86 -22.53 -4.57 -6.86
CA ARG A 86 -22.28 -3.55 -5.83
C ARG A 86 -22.05 -4.08 -4.40
N THR A 87 -21.34 -5.19 -4.28
CA THR A 87 -20.96 -5.78 -2.98
C THR A 87 -19.92 -4.94 -2.23
N LYS A 88 -19.70 -5.22 -0.93
CA LYS A 88 -18.63 -4.56 -0.14
C LYS A 88 -17.24 -4.78 -0.76
N LEU A 89 -16.98 -5.99 -1.26
CA LEU A 89 -15.73 -6.32 -1.95
C LEU A 89 -15.56 -5.46 -3.21
N GLU A 90 -16.62 -5.30 -4.01
CA GLU A 90 -16.54 -4.50 -5.24
C GLU A 90 -16.34 -3.02 -4.98
N LYS A 91 -16.89 -2.47 -3.89
CA LYS A 91 -16.56 -1.09 -3.45
C LYS A 91 -15.07 -0.95 -3.16
N THR A 92 -14.48 -1.95 -2.50
CA THR A 92 -13.04 -2.00 -2.20
C THR A 92 -12.22 -2.08 -3.49
N ILE A 93 -12.65 -2.92 -4.45
CA ILE A 93 -12.03 -3.03 -5.78
C ILE A 93 -12.12 -1.70 -6.55
N ILE A 94 -13.25 -1.01 -6.50
CA ILE A 94 -13.42 0.32 -7.12
C ILE A 94 -12.46 1.33 -6.50
N CYS A 95 -12.35 1.37 -5.16
CA CYS A 95 -11.39 2.23 -4.47
C CYS A 95 -9.95 1.91 -4.87
N TYR A 96 -9.59 0.63 -4.99
CA TYR A 96 -8.29 0.20 -5.48
C TYR A 96 -8.00 0.70 -6.90
N ILE A 97 -8.93 0.50 -7.84
CA ILE A 97 -8.76 0.95 -9.24
C ILE A 97 -8.62 2.48 -9.31
N ASN A 98 -9.48 3.22 -8.60
CA ASN A 98 -9.42 4.68 -8.56
C ASN A 98 -8.09 5.16 -7.95
N GLY A 99 -7.64 4.50 -6.88
CA GLY A 99 -6.35 4.77 -6.25
C GLY A 99 -5.18 4.56 -7.21
N VAL A 100 -5.11 3.39 -7.87
CA VAL A 100 -4.04 3.08 -8.85
C VAL A 100 -4.01 4.10 -9.99
N ARG A 101 -5.18 4.45 -10.56
CA ARG A 101 -5.28 5.46 -11.62
C ARG A 101 -4.86 6.85 -11.16
N SER A 102 -5.22 7.21 -9.92
CA SER A 102 -4.83 8.50 -9.35
C SER A 102 -3.33 8.57 -9.13
N ILE A 103 -2.68 7.49 -8.70
CA ILE A 103 -1.21 7.40 -8.61
C ILE A 103 -0.56 7.53 -9.99
N GLU A 104 -1.04 6.80 -10.99
CA GLU A 104 -0.48 6.87 -12.36
C GLU A 104 -0.56 8.29 -12.95
N LYS A 105 -1.67 9.00 -12.68
CA LYS A 105 -1.86 10.38 -13.13
C LYS A 105 -1.05 11.38 -12.29
N GLY A 106 -1.23 11.32 -10.97
CA GLY A 106 -0.75 12.31 -10.01
C GLY A 106 0.74 12.23 -9.70
N LEU A 107 1.31 11.02 -9.75
CA LEU A 107 2.73 10.75 -9.51
C LEU A 107 3.45 10.31 -10.81
N SER A 108 3.00 10.84 -11.95
CA SER A 108 3.54 10.50 -13.28
C SER A 108 5.05 10.81 -13.42
N THR A 109 5.56 11.83 -12.71
CA THR A 109 6.98 12.19 -12.67
C THR A 109 7.81 11.33 -11.72
N PHE A 110 7.17 10.56 -10.84
CA PHE A 110 7.85 9.67 -9.90
C PHE A 110 8.20 8.34 -10.56
N GLY A 111 9.33 7.76 -10.13
CA GLY A 111 9.72 6.39 -10.48
C GLY A 111 8.76 5.34 -9.91
N LYS A 112 8.93 4.08 -10.32
CA LYS A 112 8.05 2.96 -9.94
C LYS A 112 8.01 2.72 -8.43
N ASP A 113 9.16 2.80 -7.76
CA ASP A 113 9.27 2.67 -6.30
C ASP A 113 8.51 3.82 -5.59
N GLY A 114 8.65 5.06 -6.08
CA GLY A 114 7.91 6.22 -5.56
C GLY A 114 6.39 6.13 -5.77
N ARG A 115 5.94 5.54 -6.89
CA ARG A 115 4.51 5.26 -7.12
C ARG A 115 3.99 4.16 -6.19
N PHE A 116 4.78 3.12 -5.95
CA PHE A 116 4.46 2.09 -4.96
C PHE A 116 4.34 2.69 -3.55
N GLN A 117 5.28 3.55 -3.15
CA GLN A 117 5.20 4.27 -1.89
C GLN A 117 3.94 5.14 -1.80
N GLY A 118 3.63 5.91 -2.85
CA GLY A 118 2.39 6.69 -2.92
C GLY A 118 1.14 5.83 -2.77
N TRP A 119 1.12 4.64 -3.38
CA TRP A 119 0.03 3.68 -3.24
C TRP A 119 -0.11 3.16 -1.82
N CYS A 120 0.99 2.80 -1.14
CA CYS A 120 0.95 2.42 0.28
C CYS A 120 0.42 3.56 1.16
N CYS A 121 0.94 4.77 0.98
CA CYS A 121 0.52 5.96 1.71
C CYS A 121 -0.97 6.26 1.53
N LEU A 122 -1.46 6.18 0.30
CA LEU A 122 -2.88 6.37 0.00
C LEU A 122 -3.73 5.28 0.64
N ALA A 123 -3.31 4.01 0.56
CA ALA A 123 -4.03 2.90 1.16
C ALA A 123 -4.07 3.00 2.70
N CYS A 124 -2.98 3.42 3.35
CA CYS A 124 -2.93 3.71 4.78
C CYS A 124 -3.92 4.83 5.15
N LYS A 125 -3.90 5.94 4.40
CA LYS A 125 -4.82 7.07 4.60
C LYS A 125 -6.30 6.66 4.49
N LEU A 126 -6.60 5.68 3.64
CA LEU A 126 -7.95 5.16 3.47
C LEU A 126 -8.28 3.99 4.42
N HIS A 127 -7.33 3.54 5.25
CA HIS A 127 -7.43 2.32 6.06
C HIS A 127 -7.75 1.07 5.23
N LEU A 128 -7.23 0.99 4.01
CA LEU A 128 -7.47 -0.08 3.04
C LEU A 128 -6.21 -0.86 2.67
N LEU A 129 -5.07 -0.67 3.35
CA LEU A 129 -3.81 -1.31 2.94
C LEU A 129 -3.87 -2.84 2.99
N SER A 130 -4.45 -3.45 4.03
CA SER A 130 -4.62 -4.91 4.09
C SER A 130 -5.61 -5.39 3.03
N ASP A 131 -6.70 -4.67 2.81
CA ASP A 131 -7.71 -5.01 1.81
C ASP A 131 -7.12 -4.97 0.40
N TRP A 132 -6.35 -3.94 0.08
CA TRP A 132 -5.67 -3.80 -1.21
C TRP A 132 -4.58 -4.86 -1.40
N PHE A 133 -3.85 -5.23 -0.35
CA PHE A 133 -2.92 -6.37 -0.39
C PHE A 133 -3.66 -7.71 -0.63
N GLN A 134 -4.83 -7.91 -0.02
CA GLN A 134 -5.64 -9.09 -0.26
C GLN A 134 -6.11 -9.16 -1.72
N LEU A 135 -6.45 -8.03 -2.36
CA LEU A 135 -6.74 -7.98 -3.79
C LEU A 135 -5.55 -8.41 -4.65
N LEU A 136 -4.32 -8.01 -4.29
CA LEU A 136 -3.11 -8.52 -4.96
C LEU A 136 -2.98 -10.04 -4.81
N SER A 137 -3.31 -10.56 -3.63
CA SER A 137 -3.22 -12.01 -3.32
C SER A 137 -4.29 -12.84 -4.05
N GLN A 138 -5.48 -12.27 -4.25
CA GLN A 138 -6.66 -12.90 -4.84
C GLN A 138 -6.80 -12.70 -6.36
N CYS A 139 -5.82 -12.06 -7.00
CA CYS A 139 -5.77 -12.00 -8.46
C CYS A 139 -5.66 -13.41 -9.08
N SER A 140 -5.99 -13.51 -10.36
CA SER A 140 -5.89 -14.78 -11.10
C SER A 140 -4.47 -15.33 -11.09
N ASP A 141 -4.33 -16.67 -11.07
CA ASP A 141 -3.02 -17.32 -11.18
C ASP A 141 -2.28 -16.92 -12.47
N ALA A 142 -3.02 -16.74 -13.56
CA ALA A 142 -2.46 -16.27 -14.83
C ALA A 142 -1.84 -14.86 -14.71
N CYS A 143 -2.41 -13.96 -13.91
CA CYS A 143 -1.86 -12.64 -13.63
C CYS A 143 -0.65 -12.71 -12.70
N LEU A 144 -0.76 -13.44 -11.59
CA LEU A 144 0.35 -13.58 -10.64
C LEU A 144 1.59 -14.19 -11.30
N GLN A 145 1.42 -15.29 -12.06
CA GLN A 145 2.52 -15.98 -12.71
C GLN A 145 3.17 -15.17 -13.84
N GLN A 146 2.51 -14.14 -14.37
CA GLN A 146 3.17 -13.20 -15.29
C GLN A 146 4.30 -12.46 -14.59
N PHE A 147 4.20 -12.19 -13.29
CA PHE A 147 5.14 -11.36 -12.52
C PHE A 147 6.03 -12.17 -11.57
N TYR A 148 5.47 -13.18 -10.91
CA TYR A 148 6.13 -13.91 -9.82
C TYR A 148 6.49 -15.34 -10.20
N ASP A 149 7.52 -15.86 -9.54
CA ASP A 149 7.83 -17.28 -9.46
C ASP A 149 6.63 -18.03 -8.83
N PRO A 150 6.15 -19.14 -9.41
CA PRO A 150 4.97 -19.84 -8.91
C PRO A 150 5.09 -20.37 -7.47
N LEU A 151 6.31 -20.69 -7.03
CA LEU A 151 6.56 -21.35 -5.74
C LEU A 151 7.17 -20.40 -4.70
N ASN A 152 7.93 -19.41 -5.16
CA ASN A 152 8.73 -18.55 -4.29
C ASN A 152 8.16 -17.14 -4.21
N ASN A 153 6.96 -16.95 -3.67
CA ASN A 153 6.37 -15.63 -3.46
C ASN A 153 5.51 -15.57 -2.19
N CYS A 154 5.29 -14.37 -1.65
CA CYS A 154 4.51 -14.16 -0.43
C CYS A 154 2.99 -14.35 -0.62
N PHE A 155 2.48 -14.42 -1.85
CA PHE A 155 1.05 -14.54 -2.14
C PHE A 155 0.52 -15.97 -2.09
N ARG A 156 1.37 -16.96 -2.38
CA ARG A 156 1.00 -18.39 -2.38
C ARG A 156 1.53 -19.15 -1.15
N GLN A 157 2.41 -18.53 -0.38
CA GLN A 157 2.82 -19.05 0.93
C GLN A 157 1.81 -18.65 2.00
N GLU A 158 0.80 -19.49 2.25
CA GLU A 158 -0.34 -19.18 3.15
C GLU A 158 0.09 -18.57 4.49
N LYS A 159 1.06 -19.17 5.17
CA LYS A 159 1.54 -18.66 6.48
C LYS A 159 2.13 -17.26 6.38
N LEU A 160 2.91 -16.99 5.34
CA LEU A 160 3.54 -15.68 5.12
C LEU A 160 2.48 -14.66 4.69
N ASN A 161 1.55 -15.04 3.81
CA ASN A 161 0.46 -14.20 3.38
C ASN A 161 -0.42 -13.74 4.55
N GLN A 162 -0.86 -14.69 5.40
CA GLN A 162 -1.64 -14.39 6.60
C GLN A 162 -0.87 -13.55 7.61
N PHE A 163 0.42 -13.83 7.79
CA PHE A 163 1.28 -13.02 8.66
C PHE A 163 1.34 -11.56 8.19
N ILE A 164 1.54 -11.33 6.88
CA ILE A 164 1.53 -9.98 6.31
C ILE A 164 0.17 -9.34 6.51
N ILE A 165 -0.93 -10.02 6.18
CA ILE A 165 -2.30 -9.48 6.37
C ILE A 165 -2.52 -9.04 7.82
N ASN A 166 -2.12 -9.86 8.80
CA ASN A 166 -2.28 -9.51 10.22
C ASN A 166 -1.48 -8.26 10.62
N ILE A 167 -0.26 -8.09 10.10
CA ILE A 167 0.50 -6.85 10.28
C ILE A 167 -0.24 -5.69 9.63
N LEU A 168 -0.71 -5.83 8.40
CA LEU A 168 -1.43 -4.76 7.68
C LEU A 168 -2.76 -4.40 8.34
N GLU A 169 -3.47 -5.35 8.96
CA GLU A 169 -4.66 -5.09 9.76
C GLU A 169 -4.31 -4.25 11.00
N SER A 170 -3.20 -4.56 11.69
CA SER A 170 -2.76 -3.74 12.83
C SER A 170 -2.39 -2.30 12.44
N VAL A 171 -2.02 -2.07 11.17
CA VAL A 171 -1.76 -0.73 10.64
C VAL A 171 -3.05 0.09 10.53
N LYS A 172 -4.23 -0.53 10.42
CA LYS A 172 -5.51 0.22 10.32
C LYS A 172 -5.86 1.00 11.57
N ASP A 173 -5.35 0.60 12.75
CA ASP A 173 -5.63 1.26 14.02
C ASP A 173 -4.93 2.63 14.15
N PHE A 174 -4.01 2.95 13.23
CA PHE A 174 -3.30 4.23 13.20
C PHE A 174 -4.04 5.27 12.36
N ASP A 175 -4.15 6.50 12.86
CA ASP A 175 -4.72 7.62 12.12
C ASP A 175 -3.68 8.24 11.16
N PHE A 176 -3.95 8.13 9.86
CA PHE A 176 -3.15 8.67 8.77
C PHE A 176 -3.79 9.90 8.09
N ALA A 177 -4.84 10.49 8.67
CA ALA A 177 -5.55 11.63 8.08
C ALA A 177 -4.62 12.82 7.77
N HIS A 178 -3.54 12.95 8.55
CA HIS A 178 -2.56 14.04 8.49
C HIS A 178 -1.23 13.65 7.83
N LEU A 179 -1.18 12.57 7.04
CA LEU A 179 0.03 12.21 6.29
C LEU A 179 0.51 13.39 5.43
N GLU A 180 1.83 13.62 5.40
CA GLU A 180 2.41 14.80 4.75
C GLU A 180 1.86 15.02 3.33
N PRO A 181 1.32 16.21 3.03
CA PRO A 181 0.74 16.49 1.71
C PRO A 181 1.73 16.29 0.56
N ALA A 182 3.03 16.40 0.82
CA ALA A 182 4.09 16.18 -0.16
C ALA A 182 4.08 14.74 -0.74
N LEU A 183 3.76 13.74 0.08
CA LEU A 183 3.71 12.33 -0.33
C LEU A 183 2.51 12.00 -1.23
N LEU A 184 1.45 12.80 -1.11
CA LEU A 184 0.20 12.64 -1.86
C LEU A 184 -0.02 13.79 -2.85
N LYS A 185 0.98 14.64 -3.04
CA LYS A 185 0.90 15.84 -3.89
C LYS A 185 0.67 15.41 -5.33
N GLY A 186 -0.48 15.78 -5.88
CA GLY A 186 -0.91 15.37 -7.22
C GLY A 186 -2.03 14.33 -7.24
N LEU A 187 -2.37 13.73 -6.10
CA LEU A 187 -3.51 12.83 -5.94
C LEU A 187 -4.75 13.66 -5.60
N THR A 188 -5.46 14.15 -6.62
CA THR A 188 -6.73 14.87 -6.46
C THR A 188 -7.91 13.93 -6.73
N GLY A 189 -8.80 13.74 -5.74
CA GLY A 189 -10.12 13.14 -5.95
C GLY A 189 -10.22 11.61 -5.88
N VAL A 190 -9.53 10.97 -4.92
CA VAL A 190 -9.72 9.54 -4.59
C VAL A 190 -10.87 9.38 -3.60
#